data_AF-A0A3M9YQ11-F1
#
_entry.id   AF-A0A3M9YQ11-F1
#
_cell.length_a   1.000
_cell.length_b   1.000
_cell.length_c   1.000
_cell.angle_alpha   90.00
_cell.angle_beta   90.00
_cell.angle_gamma   90.00
#
_symmetry.space_group_name_H-M   'P 1'
#
loop_
_entity.id
_entity.type
_entity.pdbx_description
1 polymer ?
#
loop_
_entity_poly.entity_id
_entity_poly.type
_entity_poly.pdbx_seq_one_letter_code
_entity_poly.pdbx_strand_id
1 'polypeptide(L)'
;MANDDAPFLTSDELRKLLQTINIKPGSRLVRSANYHAHRAQILPDDLLQTALLAAMTSRKCRTDLGIEPFVIGIMRSKASKVINRRERKMQLGLGLHSLDQSEFEIPAPDLEEIGEQQERAMICAELLAAISEGDAVMEKVIDGQGHGYRGQKLAECAGIDQDELATVRRRIKRRAPALRDQLAALERAA
;
A
#
# COMPACT_ATOMS: atom_id res chain seq x y z
N MET A 1 5.67 25.25 -1.56
CA MET A 1 5.99 24.94 -2.98
C MET A 1 7.38 24.34 -2.96
N ALA A 2 7.51 23.02 -3.17
CA ALA A 2 8.81 22.36 -3.15
C ALA A 2 9.51 22.56 -4.50
N ASN A 3 10.80 22.90 -4.45
CA ASN A 3 11.66 23.10 -5.62
C ASN A 3 11.56 21.88 -6.56
N ASP A 4 11.13 22.10 -7.80
CA ASP A 4 10.91 21.03 -8.78
C ASP A 4 12.18 20.68 -9.60
N ASP A 5 13.31 21.31 -9.28
CA ASP A 5 14.60 21.16 -9.98
C ASP A 5 15.55 20.13 -9.35
N ALA A 6 15.07 19.26 -8.46
CA ALA A 6 15.94 18.23 -7.88
C ALA A 6 16.40 17.25 -8.97
N PRO A 7 17.71 17.01 -9.15
CA PRO A 7 18.22 16.11 -10.18
C PRO A 7 17.74 14.67 -9.93
N PHE A 8 17.71 13.85 -10.98
CA PHE A 8 17.36 12.44 -10.89
C PHE A 8 18.61 11.57 -10.66
N LEU A 9 18.44 10.47 -9.93
CA LEU A 9 19.48 9.45 -9.77
C LEU A 9 19.81 8.79 -11.11
N THR A 10 21.09 8.49 -11.31
CA THR A 10 21.54 7.65 -12.42
C THR A 10 21.14 6.19 -12.20
N SER A 11 21.19 5.38 -13.26
CA SER A 11 20.85 3.95 -13.18
C SER A 11 21.73 3.18 -12.18
N ASP A 12 23.03 3.49 -12.13
CA ASP A 12 23.98 2.81 -11.23
C ASP A 12 23.79 3.23 -9.78
N GLU A 13 23.51 4.52 -9.51
CA GLU A 13 23.18 4.99 -8.16
C GLU A 13 21.87 4.36 -7.67
N LEU A 14 20.86 4.29 -8.54
CA LEU A 14 19.59 3.65 -8.21
C LEU A 14 19.79 2.17 -7.89
N ARG A 15 20.59 1.45 -8.69
CA ARG A 15 20.92 0.03 -8.44
C ARG A 15 21.59 -0.16 -7.07
N LYS A 16 22.56 0.71 -6.73
CA LYS A 16 23.23 0.67 -5.42
C LYS A 16 22.24 0.90 -4.27
N LEU A 17 21.34 1.88 -4.40
CA LEU A 17 20.33 2.13 -3.39
C LEU A 17 19.32 0.97 -3.27
N LEU A 18 18.91 0.37 -4.39
CA LEU A 18 18.02 -0.79 -4.38
C LEU A 18 18.62 -1.99 -3.64
N GLN A 19 19.95 -2.16 -3.63
CA GLN A 19 20.59 -3.23 -2.86
C GLN A 19 20.49 -3.02 -1.34
N THR A 20 20.20 -1.79 -0.88
CA THR A 20 20.10 -1.45 0.55
C THR A 20 18.69 -1.60 1.12
N ILE A 21 17.69 -1.87 0.27
CA ILE A 21 16.30 -1.93 0.73
C ILE A 21 16.07 -3.13 1.63
N ASN A 22 15.26 -2.93 2.67
CA ASN A 22 14.87 -4.00 3.57
C ASN A 22 13.58 -4.67 3.07
N ILE A 23 13.69 -5.91 2.58
CA ILE A 23 12.56 -6.75 2.17
C ILE A 23 12.23 -7.86 3.18
N LYS A 24 12.80 -7.83 4.38
CA LYS A 24 12.46 -8.81 5.42
C LYS A 24 10.97 -8.72 5.79
N PRO A 25 10.35 -9.84 6.25
CA PRO A 25 8.99 -9.82 6.75
C PRO A 25 8.76 -8.70 7.78
N GLY A 26 7.64 -7.99 7.64
CA GLY A 26 7.31 -6.87 8.51
C GLY A 26 8.10 -5.58 8.24
N SER A 27 9.01 -5.53 7.25
CA SER A 27 9.65 -4.29 6.81
C SER A 27 8.63 -3.26 6.28
N ARG A 28 9.05 -1.99 6.15
CA ARG A 28 8.16 -0.94 5.63
C ARG A 28 7.69 -1.22 4.20
N LEU A 29 8.59 -1.70 3.34
CA LEU A 29 8.27 -2.07 1.96
C LEU A 29 7.27 -3.23 1.92
N VAL A 30 7.53 -4.31 2.64
CA VAL A 30 6.64 -5.48 2.67
C VAL A 30 5.26 -5.12 3.22
N ARG A 31 5.17 -4.32 4.29
CA ARG A 31 3.86 -3.85 4.80
C ARG A 31 3.11 -3.01 3.78
N SER A 32 3.82 -2.14 3.04
CA SER A 32 3.20 -1.30 2.01
C SER A 32 2.75 -2.13 0.80
N ALA A 33 3.54 -3.14 0.40
CA ALA A 33 3.19 -4.09 -0.65
C ALA A 33 1.90 -4.83 -0.28
N ASN A 34 1.83 -5.41 0.94
CA ASN A 34 0.63 -6.08 1.44
C ASN A 34 -0.60 -5.17 1.42
N TYR A 35 -0.48 -3.95 1.94
CA TYR A 35 -1.59 -3.00 1.97
C TYR A 35 -2.10 -2.66 0.56
N HIS A 36 -1.20 -2.35 -0.37
CA HIS A 36 -1.58 -1.96 -1.74
C HIS A 36 -2.09 -3.13 -2.58
N ALA A 37 -1.45 -4.29 -2.45
CA ALA A 37 -1.82 -5.50 -3.17
C ALA A 37 -3.20 -5.99 -2.75
N HIS A 38 -3.53 -5.95 -1.44
CA HIS A 38 -4.86 -6.27 -0.94
C HIS A 38 -5.95 -5.40 -1.58
N ARG A 39 -5.79 -4.06 -1.56
CA ARG A 39 -6.78 -3.16 -2.17
C ARG A 39 -6.97 -3.42 -3.67
N ALA A 40 -5.89 -3.80 -4.34
CA ALA A 40 -5.88 -4.15 -5.75
C ALA A 40 -6.28 -5.61 -6.06
N GLN A 41 -6.45 -6.47 -5.05
CA GLN A 41 -6.69 -7.91 -5.18
C GLN A 41 -5.63 -8.62 -6.05
N ILE A 42 -4.35 -8.39 -5.73
CA ILE A 42 -3.18 -9.01 -6.38
C ILE A 42 -2.21 -9.53 -5.32
N LEU A 43 -1.18 -10.29 -5.71
CA LEU A 43 -0.17 -10.76 -4.75
C LEU A 43 0.77 -9.62 -4.32
N PRO A 44 1.12 -9.55 -3.01
CA PRO A 44 2.09 -8.59 -2.51
C PRO A 44 3.47 -8.69 -3.19
N ASP A 45 3.94 -9.92 -3.41
CA ASP A 45 5.26 -10.17 -3.97
C ASP A 45 5.33 -9.77 -5.44
N ASP A 46 4.30 -10.07 -6.23
CA ASP A 46 4.22 -9.62 -7.62
C ASP A 46 4.17 -8.09 -7.74
N LEU A 47 3.42 -7.43 -6.85
CA LEU A 47 3.36 -5.98 -6.81
C LEU A 47 4.73 -5.37 -6.46
N LEU A 48 5.43 -5.94 -5.47
CA LEU A 48 6.76 -5.48 -5.07
C LEU A 48 7.77 -5.71 -6.20
N GLN A 49 7.81 -6.91 -6.79
CA GLN A 49 8.69 -7.25 -7.91
C GLN A 49 8.45 -6.31 -9.10
N THR A 50 7.19 -6.08 -9.47
CA THR A 50 6.81 -5.18 -10.56
C THR A 50 7.22 -3.74 -10.27
N ALA A 51 7.11 -3.30 -9.01
CA ALA A 51 7.56 -1.97 -8.60
C ALA A 51 9.09 -1.82 -8.67
N LEU A 52 9.85 -2.84 -8.27
CA LEU A 52 11.31 -2.87 -8.37
C LEU A 52 11.77 -2.90 -9.84
N LEU A 53 11.13 -3.71 -10.68
CA LEU A 53 11.41 -3.73 -12.12
C LEU A 53 11.11 -2.38 -12.76
N ALA A 54 9.97 -1.76 -12.44
CA ALA A 54 9.61 -0.44 -12.94
C ALA A 54 10.58 0.65 -12.45
N ALA A 55 11.08 0.56 -11.21
CA ALA A 55 12.12 1.44 -10.70
C ALA A 55 13.37 1.38 -11.58
N MET A 56 13.79 0.19 -12.00
CA MET A 56 15.01 0.01 -12.81
C MET A 56 14.85 0.35 -14.30
N THR A 57 13.62 0.36 -14.83
CA THR A 57 13.39 0.40 -16.28
C THR A 57 12.68 1.65 -16.77
N SER A 58 11.61 2.07 -16.10
CA SER A 58 10.64 3.03 -16.64
C SER A 58 10.37 4.23 -15.73
N ARG A 59 10.88 4.22 -14.50
CA ARG A 59 10.69 5.29 -13.52
C ARG A 59 12.02 5.95 -13.18
N LYS A 60 11.98 7.25 -12.89
CA LYS A 60 13.14 8.03 -12.44
C LYS A 60 12.94 8.44 -10.99
N CYS A 61 13.93 8.18 -10.15
CA CYS A 61 13.92 8.60 -8.75
C CYS A 61 14.62 9.96 -8.63
N ARG A 62 13.95 10.94 -8.01
CA ARG A 62 14.61 12.19 -7.65
C ARG A 62 15.65 11.91 -6.57
N THR A 63 16.74 12.66 -6.58
CA THR A 63 17.85 12.56 -5.61
C THR A 63 17.44 12.92 -4.19
N ASP A 64 16.44 13.78 -4.02
CA ASP A 64 15.89 14.20 -2.72
C ASP A 64 14.89 13.17 -2.13
N LEU A 65 14.50 12.16 -2.90
CA LEU A 65 13.55 11.14 -2.47
C LEU A 65 14.28 9.87 -2.04
N GLY A 66 14.03 9.43 -0.81
CA GLY A 66 14.52 8.13 -0.34
C GLY A 66 13.98 6.97 -1.19
N ILE A 67 14.80 5.93 -1.36
CA ILE A 67 14.50 4.78 -2.22
C ILE A 67 13.23 4.03 -1.82
N GLU A 68 12.99 3.83 -0.52
CA GLU A 68 11.77 3.17 -0.04
C GLU A 68 10.50 3.98 -0.36
N PRO A 69 10.38 5.28 -0.01
CA PRO A 69 9.28 6.14 -0.46
C PRO A 69 9.05 6.12 -1.97
N PHE A 70 10.12 6.07 -2.77
CA PHE A 70 10.03 5.99 -4.23
C PHE A 70 9.37 4.69 -4.68
N VAL A 71 9.85 3.53 -4.22
CA VAL A 71 9.29 2.21 -4.56
C VAL A 71 7.84 2.09 -4.05
N ILE A 72 7.54 2.58 -2.84
CA ILE A 72 6.16 2.63 -2.31
C ILE A 72 5.25 3.46 -3.22
N GLY A 73 5.74 4.60 -3.73
CA GLY A 73 5.00 5.41 -4.71
C GLY A 73 4.69 4.66 -6.01
N ILE A 74 5.62 3.83 -6.49
CA ILE A 74 5.40 2.97 -7.65
C ILE A 74 4.34 1.90 -7.35
N MET A 75 4.44 1.20 -6.21
CA MET A 75 3.44 0.21 -5.77
C MET A 75 2.04 0.83 -5.70
N ARG A 76 1.90 2.01 -5.08
CA ARG A 76 0.65 2.77 -5.04
C ARG A 76 0.11 3.05 -6.44
N SER A 77 0.96 3.53 -7.35
CA SER A 77 0.56 3.85 -8.73
C SER A 77 0.08 2.62 -9.49
N LYS A 78 0.77 1.47 -9.36
CA LYS A 78 0.38 0.22 -10.01
C LYS A 78 -0.93 -0.34 -9.43
N ALA A 79 -1.05 -0.40 -8.10
CA ALA A 79 -2.26 -0.84 -7.43
C ALA A 79 -3.49 0.01 -7.81
N SER A 80 -3.35 1.35 -7.83
CA SER A 80 -4.44 2.23 -8.27
C SER A 80 -4.84 2.00 -9.74
N LYS A 81 -3.90 1.69 -10.63
CA LYS A 81 -4.25 1.35 -12.02
C LYS A 81 -5.07 0.06 -12.10
N VAL A 82 -4.71 -0.96 -11.33
CA VAL A 82 -5.46 -2.22 -11.25
C VAL A 82 -6.89 -1.97 -10.74
N ILE A 83 -7.03 -1.22 -9.64
CA ILE A 83 -8.33 -0.87 -9.05
C ILE A 83 -9.20 -0.10 -10.04
N ASN A 84 -8.69 1.01 -10.60
CA ASN A 84 -9.45 1.85 -11.53
C ASN A 84 -9.90 1.09 -12.78
N ARG A 85 -9.07 0.16 -13.27
CA ARG A 85 -9.41 -0.69 -14.42
C ARG A 85 -10.52 -1.67 -14.06
N ARG A 86 -10.44 -2.32 -12.90
CA ARG A 86 -11.50 -3.22 -12.38
C ARG A 86 -12.83 -2.48 -12.25
N GLU A 87 -12.83 -1.31 -11.61
CA GLU A 87 -14.02 -0.48 -11.45
C GLU A 87 -14.62 -0.05 -12.79
N ARG A 88 -13.79 0.37 -13.75
CA ARG A 88 -14.26 0.73 -15.10
C ARG A 88 -14.89 -0.47 -15.83
N LYS A 89 -14.30 -1.66 -15.74
CA LYS A 89 -14.88 -2.87 -16.37
C LYS A 89 -16.21 -3.26 -15.71
N MET A 90 -16.34 -3.15 -14.39
CA MET A 90 -17.62 -3.33 -13.67
C MET A 90 -18.69 -2.35 -14.14
N GLN A 91 -18.33 -1.06 -14.32
CA GLN A 91 -19.26 -0.04 -14.83
C GLN A 91 -19.72 -0.31 -16.27
N LEU A 92 -18.88 -0.96 -17.09
CA LEU A 92 -19.20 -1.33 -18.47
C LEU A 92 -19.99 -2.64 -18.58
N GLY A 93 -20.32 -3.30 -17.47
CA GLY A 93 -21.06 -4.57 -17.46
C GLY A 93 -20.29 -5.75 -18.06
N LEU A 94 -18.97 -5.61 -18.27
CA LEU A 94 -18.10 -6.70 -18.70
C LEU A 94 -17.90 -7.65 -17.51
N GLY A 95 -18.42 -8.87 -17.61
CA GLY A 95 -18.28 -9.88 -16.55
C GLY A 95 -16.81 -10.19 -16.22
N LEU A 96 -16.55 -10.64 -14.99
CA LEU A 96 -15.22 -11.05 -14.50
C LEU A 96 -14.54 -12.14 -15.36
N HIS A 97 -15.27 -12.81 -16.26
CA HIS A 97 -14.70 -13.81 -17.17
C HIS A 97 -14.08 -13.23 -18.45
N SER A 98 -14.22 -11.92 -18.72
CA SER A 98 -13.53 -11.21 -19.82
C SER A 98 -12.14 -10.72 -19.42
N LEU A 99 -11.55 -11.29 -18.36
CA LEU A 99 -10.19 -10.97 -17.93
C LEU A 99 -9.19 -11.60 -18.89
N ASP A 100 -8.88 -10.90 -19.98
CA ASP A 100 -7.66 -11.18 -20.73
C ASP A 100 -6.47 -10.85 -19.81
N GLN A 101 -5.83 -11.91 -19.29
CA GLN A 101 -4.70 -11.81 -18.38
C GLN A 101 -3.49 -11.13 -19.03
N SER A 102 -3.42 -11.09 -20.37
CA SER A 102 -2.30 -10.48 -21.10
C SER A 102 -2.26 -8.95 -20.99
N GLU A 103 -3.37 -8.30 -20.62
CA GLU A 103 -3.40 -6.84 -20.43
C GLU A 103 -2.83 -6.39 -19.08
N PHE A 104 -2.56 -7.31 -18.16
CA PHE A 104 -2.12 -7.00 -16.80
C PHE A 104 -0.60 -7.05 -16.69
N GLU A 105 0.00 -5.96 -16.19
CA GLU A 105 1.43 -5.95 -15.82
C GLU A 105 1.72 -6.84 -14.59
N ILE A 106 0.68 -7.17 -13.81
CA ILE A 106 0.75 -8.00 -12.62
C ILE A 106 -0.31 -9.10 -12.78
N PRO A 107 0.07 -10.39 -12.77
CA PRO A 107 -0.90 -11.47 -12.93
C PRO A 107 -1.95 -11.44 -11.82
N ALA A 108 -3.16 -11.89 -12.15
CA ALA A 108 -4.14 -12.22 -11.13
C ALA A 108 -3.64 -13.48 -10.40
N PRO A 109 -3.69 -13.50 -9.06
CA PRO A 109 -3.25 -14.68 -8.33
C PRO A 109 -4.13 -15.90 -8.60
N ASP A 110 -3.56 -17.08 -8.38
CA ASP A 110 -4.31 -18.34 -8.40
C ASP A 110 -5.24 -18.45 -7.18
N LEU A 111 -6.43 -19.02 -7.36
CA LEU A 111 -7.49 -19.07 -6.35
C LEU A 111 -7.09 -19.85 -5.08
N GLU A 112 -6.19 -20.83 -5.19
CA GLU A 112 -5.72 -21.63 -4.04
C GLU A 112 -4.67 -20.89 -3.18
N GLU A 113 -3.73 -20.15 -3.77
CA GLU A 113 -2.72 -19.36 -3.01
C GLU A 113 -3.33 -18.13 -2.30
N ILE A 114 -4.53 -17.75 -2.71
CA ILE A 114 -5.24 -16.58 -2.20
C ILE A 114 -5.91 -16.85 -0.85
N GLY A 115 -6.43 -18.06 -0.60
CA GLY A 115 -7.46 -18.30 0.41
C GLY A 115 -7.12 -17.76 1.80
N GLU A 116 -6.03 -18.24 2.39
CA GLU A 116 -5.63 -17.85 3.76
C GLU A 116 -5.13 -16.40 3.85
N GLN A 117 -4.42 -15.92 2.83
CA GLN A 117 -3.90 -14.55 2.80
C GLN A 117 -5.03 -13.53 2.61
N GLN A 118 -6.02 -13.82 1.76
CA GLN A 118 -7.21 -12.99 1.58
C GLN A 118 -8.07 -12.99 2.83
N GLU A 119 -8.29 -14.13 3.46
CA GLU A 119 -9.11 -14.20 4.67
C GLU A 119 -8.51 -13.36 5.80
N ARG A 120 -7.20 -13.51 6.06
CA ARG A 120 -6.50 -12.67 7.05
C ARG A 120 -6.52 -11.18 6.68
N ALA A 121 -6.36 -10.85 5.40
CA ALA A 121 -6.36 -9.47 4.94
C ALA A 121 -7.74 -8.83 4.98
N MET A 122 -8.81 -9.57 4.66
CA MET A 122 -10.20 -9.17 4.82
C MET A 122 -10.51 -8.86 6.28
N ILE A 123 -10.15 -9.76 7.19
CA ILE A 123 -10.36 -9.54 8.62
C ILE A 123 -9.61 -8.29 9.07
N CYS A 124 -8.35 -8.11 8.64
CA CYS A 124 -7.61 -6.88 8.93
C CYS A 124 -8.28 -5.61 8.36
N ALA A 125 -8.88 -5.69 7.17
CA ALA A 125 -9.54 -4.55 6.53
C ALA A 125 -10.84 -4.17 7.25
N GLU A 126 -11.69 -5.14 7.59
CA GLU A 126 -12.91 -4.94 8.38
C GLU A 126 -12.59 -4.30 9.72
N LEU A 127 -11.54 -4.81 10.35
CA LEU A 127 -11.02 -4.32 11.60
C LEU A 127 -10.52 -2.87 11.54
N LEU A 128 -9.78 -2.51 10.50
CA LEU A 128 -9.35 -1.13 10.26
C LEU A 128 -10.55 -0.21 9.99
N ALA A 129 -11.54 -0.68 9.23
CA ALA A 129 -12.78 0.05 8.97
C ALA A 129 -13.55 0.32 10.27
N ALA A 130 -13.65 -0.67 11.16
CA ALA A 130 -14.29 -0.55 12.46
C ALA A 130 -13.58 0.49 13.36
N ILE A 131 -12.25 0.60 13.29
CA ILE A 131 -11.53 1.65 14.04
C ILE A 131 -11.93 3.05 13.56
N SER A 132 -12.02 3.26 12.25
CA SER A 132 -12.33 4.55 11.65
C SER A 132 -13.82 4.83 11.51
N GLU A 133 -14.70 3.95 12.00
CA GLU A 133 -16.14 4.10 11.84
C GLU A 133 -16.62 5.48 12.34
N GLY A 134 -17.31 6.19 11.44
CA GLY A 134 -17.84 7.53 11.66
C GLY A 134 -16.80 8.66 11.74
N ASP A 135 -15.51 8.39 11.49
CA ASP A 135 -14.42 9.39 11.58
C ASP A 135 -13.57 9.39 10.28
N ALA A 136 -13.99 10.20 9.32
CA ALA A 136 -13.32 10.35 8.02
C ALA A 136 -11.87 10.86 8.13
N VAL A 137 -11.52 11.60 9.20
CA VAL A 137 -10.13 12.03 9.43
C VAL A 137 -9.30 10.83 9.89
N MET A 138 -9.84 10.01 10.79
CA MET A 138 -9.19 8.78 11.24
C MET A 138 -8.95 7.80 10.08
N GLU A 139 -9.95 7.62 9.21
CA GLU A 139 -9.82 6.84 7.99
C GLU A 139 -8.65 7.32 7.12
N LYS A 140 -8.58 8.63 6.83
CA LYS A 140 -7.46 9.23 6.06
C LYS A 140 -6.11 9.04 6.75
N VAL A 141 -6.06 9.09 8.08
CA VAL A 141 -4.82 8.84 8.83
C VAL A 141 -4.40 7.38 8.73
N ILE A 142 -5.33 6.42 8.83
CA ILE A 142 -5.05 4.98 8.65
C ILE A 142 -4.56 4.72 7.23
N ASP A 143 -5.28 5.22 6.21
CA ASP A 143 -4.92 5.07 4.80
C ASP A 143 -3.57 5.72 4.49
N GLY A 144 -3.32 6.93 5.00
CA GLY A 144 -2.03 7.61 4.87
C GLY A 144 -0.89 6.83 5.51
N GLN A 145 -1.12 6.15 6.64
CA GLN A 145 -0.13 5.25 7.23
C GLN A 145 0.11 4.00 6.39
N GLY A 146 -0.93 3.44 5.77
CA GLY A 146 -0.84 2.35 4.78
C GLY A 146 -0.03 2.74 3.55
N HIS A 147 -0.13 4.00 3.11
CA HIS A 147 0.73 4.61 2.09
C HIS A 147 2.16 4.91 2.57
N GLY A 148 2.49 4.58 3.83
CA GLY A 148 3.79 4.81 4.41
C GLY A 148 4.07 6.29 4.76
N TYR A 149 3.07 7.16 4.78
CA TYR A 149 3.25 8.56 5.19
C TYR A 149 3.51 8.68 6.70
N ARG A 150 4.30 9.70 7.06
CA ARG A 150 4.75 9.98 8.42
C ARG A 150 4.82 11.50 8.64
N GLY A 151 4.82 11.92 9.90
CA GLY A 151 4.98 13.32 10.32
C GLY A 151 4.05 14.29 9.56
N GLN A 152 4.63 15.37 9.04
CA GLN A 152 3.93 16.43 8.30
C GLN A 152 3.19 15.91 7.07
N LYS A 153 3.81 15.03 6.29
CA LYS A 153 3.19 14.43 5.10
C LYS A 153 1.92 13.64 5.43
N LEU A 154 1.85 13.02 6.61
CA LEU A 154 0.64 12.31 7.04
C LEU A 154 -0.47 13.29 7.47
N ALA A 155 -0.11 14.39 8.12
CA ALA A 155 -1.06 15.42 8.52
C ALA A 155 -1.65 16.14 7.28
N GLU A 156 -0.80 16.50 6.32
CA GLU A 156 -1.22 17.04 5.02
C GLU A 156 -2.17 16.08 4.29
N CYS A 157 -1.85 14.79 4.26
CA CYS A 157 -2.72 13.77 3.65
C CYS A 157 -4.10 13.70 4.32
N ALA A 158 -4.19 13.92 5.63
CA ALA A 158 -5.43 13.90 6.38
C ALA A 158 -6.15 15.25 6.43
N GLY A 159 -5.50 16.33 5.98
CA GLY A 159 -6.05 17.69 6.02
C GLY A 159 -6.10 18.29 7.42
N ILE A 160 -5.14 17.93 8.28
CA ILE A 160 -5.06 18.33 9.69
C ILE A 160 -3.66 18.86 10.02
N ASP A 161 -3.51 19.48 11.19
CA ASP A 161 -2.20 19.87 11.70
C ASP A 161 -1.47 18.73 12.48
N GLN A 162 -0.26 19.00 12.99
CA GLN A 162 0.52 18.00 13.73
C GLN A 162 -0.09 17.64 15.10
N ASP A 163 -0.73 18.59 15.77
CA ASP A 163 -1.30 18.40 17.11
C ASP A 163 -2.61 17.60 17.03
N GLU A 164 -3.41 17.89 16.01
CA GLU A 164 -4.57 17.10 15.60
C GLU A 164 -4.14 15.68 15.21
N LEU A 165 -3.06 15.53 14.42
CA LEU A 165 -2.54 14.20 14.08
C LEU A 165 -2.13 13.41 15.32
N ALA A 166 -1.49 14.04 16.31
CA ALA A 166 -1.16 13.39 17.58
C ALA A 166 -2.42 12.94 18.33
N THR A 167 -3.47 13.77 18.33
CA THR A 167 -4.77 13.46 18.92
C THR A 167 -5.45 12.27 18.22
N VAL A 168 -5.52 12.28 16.90
CA VAL A 168 -6.09 11.18 16.09
C VAL A 168 -5.32 9.89 16.35
N ARG A 169 -3.98 9.92 16.39
CA ARG A 169 -3.16 8.74 16.72
C ARG A 169 -3.46 8.16 18.10
N ARG A 170 -3.68 9.00 19.11
CA ARG A 170 -4.10 8.54 20.45
C ARG A 170 -5.48 7.89 20.40
N ARG A 171 -6.43 8.45 19.64
CA ARG A 171 -7.76 7.86 19.45
C ARG A 171 -7.70 6.50 18.75
N ILE A 172 -6.92 6.38 17.67
CA ILE A 172 -6.65 5.10 16.98
C ILE A 172 -6.10 4.09 17.98
N LYS A 173 -5.05 4.44 18.73
CA LYS A 173 -4.43 3.55 19.72
C LYS A 173 -5.42 3.09 20.81
N ARG A 174 -6.39 3.93 21.18
CA ARG A 174 -7.43 3.59 22.16
C ARG A 174 -8.50 2.66 21.59
N ARG A 175 -8.78 2.73 20.28
CA ARG A 175 -9.73 1.82 19.58
C ARG A 175 -9.08 0.50 19.15
N ALA A 176 -7.76 0.48 19.00
CA ALA A 176 -6.99 -0.68 18.56
C ALA A 176 -7.04 -1.95 19.47
N PRO A 177 -7.35 -1.92 20.78
CA PRO A 177 -7.44 -3.15 21.58
C PRO A 177 -8.46 -4.16 21.03
N ALA A 178 -9.57 -3.68 20.44
CA ALA A 178 -10.55 -4.54 19.78
C ALA A 178 -9.97 -5.35 18.61
N LEU A 179 -8.90 -4.85 17.97
CA LEU A 179 -8.16 -5.57 16.93
C LEU A 179 -7.29 -6.70 17.48
N ARG A 180 -6.64 -6.46 18.63
CA ARG A 180 -5.56 -7.34 19.11
C ARG A 180 -6.08 -8.71 19.47
N ASP A 181 -7.25 -8.76 20.10
CA ASP A 181 -7.84 -10.03 20.54
C ASP A 181 -8.32 -10.86 19.34
N GLN A 182 -8.83 -10.20 18.29
CA GLN A 182 -9.25 -10.84 17.04
C GLN A 182 -8.06 -11.31 16.19
N LEU A 183 -7.00 -10.50 16.08
CA LEU A 183 -5.76 -10.91 15.40
C LEU A 183 -5.07 -12.08 16.11
N ALA A 184 -5.03 -12.04 17.45
CA ALA A 184 -4.44 -13.11 18.25
C ALA A 184 -5.27 -14.41 18.23
N ALA A 185 -6.56 -14.34 17.86
CA ALA A 185 -7.37 -15.53 17.60
C ALA A 185 -6.99 -16.17 16.26
N LEU A 186 -6.71 -15.37 15.23
CA LEU A 186 -6.24 -15.86 13.93
C LEU A 186 -4.85 -16.48 13.99
N GLU A 187 -3.92 -15.90 14.76
CA GLU A 187 -2.58 -16.46 14.95
C GLU A 187 -2.56 -17.80 15.71
N ARG A 188 -3.62 -18.14 16.45
CA ARG A 188 -3.77 -19.42 17.15
C ARG A 188 -4.47 -20.50 16.32
N ALA A 189 -5.10 -20.12 15.22
CA ALA A 189 -5.85 -21.02 14.34
C ALA A 189 -5.02 -21.48 13.11
N ALA A 190 -3.91 -20.80 12.82
CA ALA A 190 -2.90 -21.17 11.83
C ALA A 190 -1.77 -21.98 12.49
#